data_AF-A0A1G3M093-F1
#
_entry.id   AF-A0A1G3M093-F1
#
_cell.length_a   1.000
_cell.length_b   1.000
_cell.length_c   1.000
_cell.angle_alpha   90.00
_cell.angle_beta   90.00
_cell.angle_gamma   90.00
#
_symmetry.space_group_name_H-M   'P 1'
#
loop_
_entity.id
_entity.type
_entity.pdbx_description
1 polymer ?
#
loop_
_entity_poly.entity_id
_entity_poly.type
_entity_poly.pdbx_seq_one_letter_code
_entity_poly.pdbx_strand_id
1 'polypeptide(L)'
;MITITNKEEIEKALFVASAVSTDKTMDAMRFVLCEPDGETSRFVATDGHRAHWATMSEAHPAGAYEVIKKSKTELVLRRITDAGQFPDYRSCIPAKTELDISVDVLNQVWKTYTIFNRAHKFQDLALDYKYFCEAVSTAHTISTTADPHQPVVFTGNYTGAVVMPCRM
;
A
#
# COMPACT_ATOMS: atom_id res chain seq x y z
N MET A 1 -6.32 2.79 -22.19
CA MET A 1 -7.24 2.78 -21.03
C MET A 1 -7.19 1.39 -20.45
N ILE A 2 -7.23 1.25 -19.12
CA ILE A 2 -7.35 -0.04 -18.44
C ILE A 2 -8.70 -0.04 -17.72
N THR A 3 -9.45 -1.12 -17.84
CA THR A 3 -10.73 -1.31 -17.13
C THR A 3 -10.67 -2.64 -16.41
N ILE A 4 -10.91 -2.61 -15.09
CA ILE A 4 -10.87 -3.79 -14.23
C ILE A 4 -12.26 -4.02 -13.67
N THR A 5 -12.81 -5.20 -13.94
CA THR A 5 -14.15 -5.64 -13.51
C THR A 5 -14.16 -7.01 -12.85
N ASN A 6 -13.07 -7.78 -12.96
CA ASN A 6 -12.90 -9.03 -12.23
C ASN A 6 -12.89 -8.73 -10.71
N LYS A 7 -13.65 -9.52 -9.93
CA LYS A 7 -13.87 -9.28 -8.51
C LYS A 7 -12.58 -9.33 -7.66
N GLU A 8 -11.67 -10.25 -7.94
CA GLU A 8 -10.43 -10.36 -7.15
C GLU A 8 -9.45 -9.25 -7.55
N GLU A 9 -9.35 -8.96 -8.85
CA GLU A 9 -8.47 -7.91 -9.38
C GLU A 9 -8.95 -6.51 -8.97
N ILE A 10 -10.26 -6.29 -8.90
CA ILE A 10 -10.78 -4.99 -8.51
C ILE A 10 -10.49 -4.68 -7.05
N GLU A 11 -10.57 -5.65 -6.14
CA GLU A 11 -10.24 -5.42 -4.73
C GLU A 11 -8.77 -5.01 -4.58
N LYS A 12 -7.85 -5.69 -5.27
CA LYS A 12 -6.42 -5.32 -5.34
C LYS A 12 -6.23 -3.91 -5.91
N ALA A 13 -6.88 -3.60 -7.03
CA ALA A 13 -6.71 -2.33 -7.71
C ALA A 13 -7.33 -1.16 -6.92
N LEU A 14 -8.45 -1.39 -6.23
CA LEU A 14 -9.07 -0.41 -5.33
C LEU A 14 -8.22 -0.12 -4.10
N PHE A 15 -7.56 -1.15 -3.56
CA PHE A 15 -6.59 -1.03 -2.48
C PHE A 15 -5.42 -0.15 -2.91
N VAL A 16 -4.82 -0.37 -4.08
CA VAL A 16 -3.77 0.53 -4.61
C VAL A 16 -4.32 1.94 -4.82
N ALA A 17 -5.46 2.07 -5.49
CA ALA A 17 -6.07 3.36 -5.78
C ALA A 17 -6.56 4.14 -4.54
N SER A 18 -6.52 3.56 -3.33
CA SER A 18 -6.80 4.31 -2.09
C SER A 18 -5.59 5.13 -1.61
N ALA A 19 -4.38 4.75 -2.03
CA ALA A 19 -3.14 5.46 -1.70
C ALA A 19 -2.79 6.58 -2.70
N VAL A 20 -3.61 6.86 -3.70
CA VAL A 20 -3.38 8.01 -4.59
C VAL A 20 -3.54 9.31 -3.82
N SER A 21 -2.59 10.23 -3.96
CA SER A 21 -2.66 11.54 -3.30
C SER A 21 -3.88 12.35 -3.75
N THR A 22 -4.57 12.96 -2.79
CA THR A 22 -5.63 13.95 -3.05
C THR A 22 -5.08 15.39 -3.06
N ASP A 23 -3.81 15.58 -2.70
CA ASP A 23 -3.15 16.88 -2.73
C ASP A 23 -2.84 17.28 -4.17
N LYS A 24 -3.49 18.35 -4.64
CA LYS A 24 -3.36 18.88 -6.00
C LYS A 24 -1.98 19.47 -6.28
N THR A 25 -1.15 19.71 -5.27
CA THR A 25 0.21 20.22 -5.42
C THR A 25 1.23 19.11 -5.71
N MET A 26 0.85 17.84 -5.51
CA MET A 26 1.73 16.69 -5.62
C MET A 26 1.48 15.89 -6.90
N ASP A 27 1.64 16.52 -8.07
CA ASP A 27 1.28 15.91 -9.37
C ASP A 27 1.97 14.55 -9.64
N ALA A 28 3.18 14.34 -9.12
CA ALA A 28 3.91 13.08 -9.21
C ALA A 28 3.26 11.89 -8.46
N MET A 29 2.24 12.14 -7.63
CA MET A 29 1.61 11.15 -6.74
C MET A 29 0.10 11.03 -6.95
N ARG A 30 -0.45 11.71 -7.97
CA ARG A 30 -1.90 11.75 -8.26
C ARG A 30 -2.35 10.68 -9.27
N PHE A 31 -1.57 9.63 -9.43
CA PHE A 31 -1.83 8.56 -10.39
C PHE A 31 -1.38 7.20 -9.83
N VAL A 32 -1.90 6.15 -10.44
CA VAL A 32 -1.42 4.78 -10.26
C VAL A 32 -0.30 4.54 -11.26
N LEU A 33 0.87 4.15 -10.78
CA LEU A 33 1.95 3.64 -11.61
C LEU A 33 1.68 2.17 -11.93
N CYS A 34 1.73 1.81 -13.20
CA CYS A 34 1.75 0.42 -13.67
C CYS A 34 3.15 0.10 -14.19
N GLU A 35 3.80 -0.91 -13.62
CA GLU A 35 5.12 -1.39 -14.03
C GLU A 35 5.06 -2.88 -14.38
N PRO A 36 5.93 -3.38 -15.28
CA PRO A 36 5.99 -4.81 -15.59
C PRO A 36 6.54 -5.61 -14.41
N ASP A 37 5.94 -6.78 -14.16
CA ASP A 37 6.35 -7.73 -13.11
C ASP A 37 6.35 -9.15 -13.71
N GLY A 38 7.38 -9.46 -14.51
CA GLY A 38 7.43 -10.70 -15.28
C GLY A 38 6.32 -10.77 -16.34
N GLU A 39 5.47 -11.79 -16.26
CA GLU A 39 4.28 -11.96 -17.11
C GLU A 39 3.05 -11.20 -16.60
N THR A 40 3.19 -10.53 -15.46
CA THR A 40 2.13 -9.77 -14.81
C THR A 40 2.43 -8.27 -14.81
N SER A 41 1.56 -7.49 -14.20
CA SER A 41 1.82 -6.08 -13.94
C SER A 41 1.67 -5.76 -12.47
N ARG A 42 2.46 -4.81 -11.98
CA ARG A 42 2.35 -4.27 -10.64
C ARG A 42 1.78 -2.87 -10.68
N PHE A 43 0.71 -2.67 -9.92
CA PHE A 43 0.13 -1.35 -9.69
C PHE A 43 0.69 -0.80 -8.39
N VAL A 44 1.05 0.49 -8.39
CA VAL A 44 1.63 1.20 -7.24
C VAL A 44 1.00 2.58 -7.13
N ALA A 45 0.69 3.01 -5.91
CA ALA A 45 0.29 4.39 -5.62
C ALA A 45 0.82 4.81 -4.24
N THR A 46 1.05 6.10 -4.08
CA THR A 46 1.55 6.69 -2.83
C THR A 46 0.96 8.08 -2.63
N ASP A 47 0.77 8.48 -1.38
CA ASP A 47 0.39 9.83 -0.98
C ASP A 47 1.52 10.57 -0.24
N GLY A 48 2.71 9.96 -0.17
CA GLY A 48 3.86 10.46 0.57
C GLY A 48 3.93 9.99 2.03
N HIS A 49 2.83 9.52 2.60
CA HIS A 49 2.79 8.94 3.96
C HIS A 49 2.61 7.43 3.95
N ARG A 50 2.05 6.89 2.87
CA ARG A 50 1.91 5.47 2.63
C ARG A 50 2.09 5.16 1.16
N ALA A 51 2.53 3.94 0.88
CA ALA A 51 2.56 3.39 -0.47
C ALA A 51 1.83 2.05 -0.48
N HIS A 52 0.94 1.83 -1.44
CA HIS A 52 0.29 0.55 -1.67
C HIS A 52 0.73 -0.01 -3.02
N TRP A 53 0.92 -1.31 -3.09
CA TRP A 53 1.13 -2.02 -4.35
C TRP A 53 0.32 -3.31 -4.42
N ALA A 54 0.03 -3.73 -5.65
CA ALA A 54 -0.57 -5.02 -5.92
C ALA A 54 -0.07 -5.60 -7.24
N THR A 55 0.18 -6.90 -7.27
CA THR A 55 0.44 -7.66 -8.50
C THR A 55 -0.88 -8.14 -9.08
N MET A 56 -1.14 -7.70 -10.31
CA MET A 56 -2.33 -8.02 -11.09
C MET A 56 -2.12 -9.35 -11.80
N SER A 57 -3.16 -10.15 -12.01
CA SER A 57 -3.00 -11.44 -12.74
C SER A 57 -2.71 -11.26 -14.24
N GLU A 58 -3.09 -10.12 -14.81
CA GLU A 58 -2.88 -9.81 -16.23
C GLU A 58 -1.75 -8.79 -16.44
N ALA A 59 -1.05 -8.93 -17.56
CA ALA A 59 -0.13 -7.92 -18.03
C ALA A 59 -0.90 -6.68 -18.52
N HIS A 60 -0.64 -5.55 -17.90
CA HIS A 60 -1.15 -4.25 -18.35
C HIS A 60 -0.01 -3.38 -18.90
N PRO A 61 -0.28 -2.48 -19.86
CA PRO A 61 0.76 -1.63 -20.42
C PRO A 61 1.38 -0.72 -19.37
N ALA A 62 2.71 -0.70 -19.28
CA ALA A 62 3.41 0.15 -18.32
C ALA A 62 3.14 1.64 -18.54
N GLY A 63 3.08 2.40 -17.45
CA GLY A 63 2.89 3.84 -17.46
C GLY A 63 2.15 4.40 -16.26
N ALA A 64 1.90 5.70 -16.28
CA ALA A 64 1.10 6.40 -15.28
C ALA A 64 -0.38 6.46 -15.69
N TYR A 65 -1.27 6.24 -14.72
CA TYR A 65 -2.70 6.15 -14.95
C TYR A 65 -3.51 6.95 -13.93
N GLU A 66 -4.34 7.86 -14.42
CA GLU A 66 -5.33 8.56 -13.62
C GLU A 66 -6.57 7.68 -13.38
N VAL A 67 -7.11 7.72 -12.16
CA VAL A 67 -8.36 7.06 -11.80
C VAL A 67 -9.55 7.88 -12.29
N ILE A 68 -10.26 7.38 -13.30
CA ILE A 68 -11.44 8.06 -13.89
C ILE A 68 -12.74 7.62 -13.22
N LYS A 69 -12.82 6.35 -12.85
CA LYS A 69 -13.99 5.77 -12.19
C LYS A 69 -13.52 4.78 -11.13
N LYS A 70 -14.12 4.88 -9.94
CA LYS A 70 -13.83 4.01 -8.79
C LYS A 70 -15.16 3.55 -8.17
N SER A 71 -15.46 2.27 -8.25
CA SER A 71 -16.60 1.64 -7.57
C SER A 71 -16.21 0.24 -7.10
N LYS A 72 -17.10 -0.44 -6.34
CA LYS A 72 -16.86 -1.82 -5.88
C LYS A 72 -16.86 -2.86 -7.01
N THR A 73 -17.35 -2.51 -8.20
CA THR A 73 -17.52 -3.44 -9.34
C THR A 73 -16.76 -3.03 -10.58
N GLU A 74 -16.24 -1.80 -10.62
CA GLU A 74 -15.43 -1.31 -11.73
C GLU A 74 -14.37 -0.28 -11.29
N LEU A 75 -13.15 -0.44 -11.82
CA LEU A 75 -12.11 0.59 -11.80
C LEU A 75 -11.71 0.92 -13.25
N VAL A 76 -11.73 2.21 -13.61
CA VAL A 76 -11.30 2.69 -14.92
C VAL A 76 -10.11 3.62 -14.76
N LEU A 77 -9.03 3.27 -15.47
CA LEU A 77 -7.74 3.94 -15.44
C LEU A 77 -7.41 4.51 -16.83
N ARG A 78 -7.15 5.82 -16.90
CA ARG A 78 -6.75 6.50 -18.14
C ARG A 78 -5.26 6.79 -18.09
N ARG A 79 -4.54 6.36 -19.12
CA ARG A 79 -3.12 6.65 -19.26
C ARG A 79 -2.90 8.16 -19.37
N ILE A 80 -1.91 8.67 -18.67
CA ILE A 80 -1.45 10.07 -18.76
C ILE A 80 -0.01 10.09 -19.30
N THR A 81 0.32 11.09 -20.11
CA THR A 81 1.65 11.26 -20.72
C THR A 81 2.52 12.26 -19.97
N ASP A 82 1.88 13.23 -19.33
CA ASP A 82 2.56 14.38 -18.72
C ASP A 82 2.70 14.19 -17.21
N ALA A 83 2.85 12.92 -16.78
CA ALA A 83 3.09 12.59 -15.39
C ALA A 83 4.48 13.04 -14.96
N GLY A 84 4.58 13.64 -13.77
CA GLY A 84 5.86 13.82 -13.10
C GLY A 84 6.55 12.47 -12.83
N GLN A 85 7.82 12.51 -12.45
CA GLN A 85 8.55 11.29 -12.07
C GLN A 85 7.93 10.70 -10.79
N PHE A 86 7.42 9.48 -10.89
CA PHE A 86 6.89 8.77 -9.72
C PHE A 86 8.02 8.48 -8.72
N PRO A 87 7.79 8.68 -7.40
CA PRO A 87 8.80 8.38 -6.38
C PRO A 87 9.21 6.90 -6.38
N ASP A 88 10.48 6.62 -6.10
CA ASP A 88 10.92 5.24 -5.91
C ASP A 88 10.39 4.67 -4.58
N TYR A 89 9.22 4.04 -4.63
CA TYR A 89 8.57 3.45 -3.46
C TYR A 89 9.38 2.30 -2.83
N ARG A 90 10.28 1.65 -3.58
CA ARG A 90 11.11 0.55 -3.07
C ARG A 90 12.10 1.03 -2.03
N SER A 91 12.54 2.28 -2.14
CA SER A 91 13.41 2.93 -1.15
C SER A 91 12.75 3.09 0.22
N CYS A 92 11.41 3.02 0.29
CA CYS A 92 10.64 3.09 1.53
C CYS A 92 10.48 1.72 2.21
N ILE A 93 10.91 0.62 1.57
CA ILE A 93 10.85 -0.71 2.17
C ILE A 93 12.17 -0.93 2.93
N PRO A 94 12.15 -1.13 4.27
CA PRO A 94 13.36 -1.38 5.04
C PRO A 94 14.11 -2.61 4.52
N ALA A 95 15.43 -2.49 4.36
CA ALA A 95 16.28 -3.60 3.91
C ALA A 95 16.32 -4.77 4.91
N LYS A 96 16.01 -4.51 6.18
CA LYS A 96 15.94 -5.50 7.25
C LYS A 96 14.78 -5.19 8.19
N THR A 97 13.97 -6.20 8.45
CA THR A 97 12.94 -6.20 9.48
C THR A 97 13.42 -7.02 10.67
N GLU A 98 12.97 -6.69 11.87
CA GLU A 98 13.36 -7.38 13.11
C GLU A 98 12.21 -8.18 13.72
N LEU A 99 10.98 -7.79 13.43
CA LEU A 99 9.79 -8.44 13.96
C LEU A 99 8.75 -8.57 12.86
N ASP A 100 8.29 -9.81 12.67
CA ASP A 100 7.17 -10.17 11.81
C ASP A 100 6.00 -10.65 12.68
N ILE A 101 4.84 -10.01 12.51
CA ILE A 101 3.62 -10.29 13.27
C ILE A 101 2.58 -10.84 12.29
N SER A 102 2.06 -12.03 12.55
CA SER A 102 0.92 -12.56 11.80
C SER A 102 -0.37 -11.79 12.13
N VAL A 103 -1.12 -11.41 11.11
CA VAL A 103 -2.38 -10.67 11.25
C VAL A 103 -3.48 -11.52 11.90
N ASP A 104 -3.43 -12.84 11.75
CA ASP A 104 -4.38 -13.76 12.42
C ASP A 104 -4.28 -13.68 13.95
N VAL A 105 -3.07 -13.41 14.45
CA VAL A 105 -2.82 -13.19 15.89
C VAL A 105 -3.38 -11.83 16.34
N LEU A 106 -3.31 -10.82 15.45
CA LEU A 106 -3.81 -9.47 15.75
C LEU A 106 -5.34 -9.43 15.82
N ASN A 107 -6.07 -10.16 14.97
CA ASN A 107 -7.55 -10.22 14.94
C ASN A 107 -8.21 -10.60 16.28
N GLN A 108 -7.46 -11.19 17.22
CA GLN A 108 -7.96 -11.52 18.56
C GLN A 108 -7.84 -10.37 19.58
N VAL A 109 -7.11 -9.28 19.27
CA VAL A 109 -6.64 -8.26 20.25
C VAL A 109 -7.27 -6.87 20.03
N TRP A 110 -8.15 -6.68 19.03
CA TRP A 110 -8.62 -5.38 18.47
C TRP A 110 -9.33 -4.37 19.41
N LYS A 111 -9.40 -4.61 20.72
CA LYS A 111 -10.01 -3.65 21.66
C LYS A 111 -9.05 -2.65 22.29
N THR A 112 -7.74 -2.67 22.00
CA THR A 112 -6.82 -1.68 22.60
C THR A 112 -5.70 -1.27 21.63
N TYR A 113 -5.62 0.04 21.38
CA TYR A 113 -4.90 0.77 20.32
C TYR A 113 -3.37 0.84 20.49
N THR A 114 -2.75 -0.28 20.84
CA THR A 114 -1.29 -0.35 20.92
C THR A 114 -0.91 -1.77 20.58
N ILE A 115 -0.03 -1.97 19.59
CA ILE A 115 0.57 -3.28 19.36
C ILE A 115 1.55 -3.51 20.52
N PHE A 116 1.02 -3.86 21.68
CA PHE A 116 1.80 -4.31 22.82
C PHE A 116 2.20 -5.75 22.56
N ASN A 117 3.37 -5.94 21.97
CA ASN A 117 4.01 -7.24 22.05
C ASN A 117 4.59 -7.39 23.47
N ARG A 118 3.81 -7.99 24.39
CA ARG A 118 4.27 -8.27 25.77
C ARG A 118 5.51 -9.18 25.84
N ALA A 119 5.88 -9.87 24.76
CA ALA A 119 7.04 -10.76 24.73
C ALA A 119 8.36 -10.07 24.36
N HIS A 120 8.33 -8.90 23.71
CA HIS A 120 9.52 -8.22 23.21
C HIS A 120 9.48 -6.73 23.55
N LYS A 121 10.46 -6.29 24.35
CA LYS A 121 10.64 -4.91 24.84
C LYS A 121 10.85 -3.88 23.70
N PHE A 122 9.81 -3.46 22.97
CA PHE A 122 9.94 -2.39 21.97
C PHE A 122 8.78 -1.38 21.96
N GLN A 123 9.14 -0.22 21.39
CA GLN A 123 8.63 1.15 21.55
C GLN A 123 7.14 1.38 21.23
N ASP A 124 6.65 2.52 21.71
CA ASP A 124 5.40 3.11 21.28
C ASP A 124 5.46 3.42 19.76
N LEU A 125 4.96 2.50 18.94
CA LEU A 125 4.73 2.70 17.52
C LEU A 125 3.34 3.31 17.32
N ALA A 126 3.28 4.51 16.76
CA ALA A 126 2.03 5.17 16.42
C ALA A 126 1.86 5.20 14.89
N LEU A 127 0.73 4.70 14.39
CA LEU A 127 0.35 4.77 12.98
C LEU A 127 -0.97 5.54 12.85
N ASP A 128 -1.15 6.23 11.73
CA ASP A 128 -2.46 6.76 11.36
C ASP A 128 -3.47 5.60 11.26
N TYR A 129 -4.59 5.74 11.96
CA TYR A 129 -5.59 4.67 12.07
C TYR A 129 -6.17 4.28 10.72
N LYS A 130 -6.46 5.26 9.86
CA LYS A 130 -7.02 5.00 8.53
C LYS A 130 -5.99 4.26 7.68
N TYR A 131 -4.73 4.67 7.73
CA TYR A 131 -3.67 4.02 6.96
C TYR A 131 -3.42 2.59 7.41
N PHE A 132 -3.40 2.36 8.72
CA PHE A 132 -3.32 1.03 9.30
C PHE A 132 -4.49 0.13 8.87
N CYS A 133 -5.74 0.59 9.01
CA CYS A 133 -6.92 -0.21 8.66
C CYS A 133 -6.96 -0.59 7.18
N GLU A 134 -6.58 0.34 6.29
CA GLU A 134 -6.49 0.04 4.86
C GLU A 134 -5.39 -0.99 4.58
N ALA A 135 -4.18 -0.81 5.13
CA ALA A 135 -3.05 -1.72 4.92
C ALA A 135 -3.31 -3.14 5.48
N VAL A 136 -3.81 -3.24 6.71
CA VAL A 136 -4.03 -4.54 7.38
C VAL A 136 -5.14 -5.35 6.73
N SER A 137 -6.07 -4.72 6.02
CA SER A 137 -7.20 -5.40 5.37
C SER A 137 -6.80 -6.42 4.30
N THR A 138 -5.57 -6.34 3.80
CA THR A 138 -5.03 -7.26 2.77
C THR A 138 -3.77 -8.00 3.23
N ALA A 139 -3.31 -7.75 4.46
CA ALA A 139 -2.04 -8.25 4.96
C ALA A 139 -2.19 -9.59 5.70
N HIS A 140 -1.22 -10.46 5.52
CA HIS A 140 -1.01 -11.66 6.35
C HIS A 140 0.07 -11.43 7.41
N THR A 141 1.02 -10.54 7.12
CA THR A 141 2.14 -10.23 8.01
C THR A 141 2.36 -8.73 8.10
N ILE A 142 2.72 -8.26 9.29
CA ILE A 142 3.19 -6.90 9.57
C ILE A 142 4.64 -6.99 10.02
N SER A 143 5.53 -6.29 9.33
CA SER A 143 6.96 -6.28 9.61
C SER A 143 7.41 -4.90 10.08
N THR A 144 8.20 -4.88 11.15
CA THR A 144 8.70 -3.65 11.80
C THR A 144 10.22 -3.70 12.00
N THR A 145 10.82 -2.54 12.23
CA THR A 145 12.25 -2.42 12.58
C THR A 145 12.40 -2.02 14.05
N ALA A 146 13.63 -2.06 14.59
CA ALA A 146 13.92 -1.56 15.95
C ALA A 146 13.80 -0.03 16.12
N ASP A 147 13.78 0.73 15.02
CA ASP A 147 13.57 2.18 15.06
C ASP A 147 12.08 2.47 14.80
N PRO A 148 11.36 3.11 15.75
CA PRO A 148 9.92 3.30 15.67
C PRO A 148 9.55 4.44 14.70
N HIS A 149 10.54 5.12 14.13
CA HIS A 149 10.37 6.13 13.10
C HIS A 149 10.57 5.56 11.69
N GLN A 150 10.95 4.29 11.57
CA GLN A 150 11.06 3.62 10.27
C GLN A 150 9.71 3.14 9.75
N PRO A 151 9.55 3.04 8.43
CA PRO A 151 8.32 2.56 7.82
C PRO A 151 7.92 1.16 8.30
N VAL A 152 6.62 0.95 8.46
CA VAL A 152 6.02 -0.36 8.77
C VAL A 152 5.55 -1.01 7.48
N VAL A 153 5.90 -2.28 7.29
CA VAL A 153 5.57 -3.04 6.08
C VAL A 153 4.42 -3.99 6.35
N PHE A 154 3.46 -4.05 5.43
CA PHE A 154 2.33 -4.96 5.44
C PHE A 154 2.39 -5.82 4.20
N THR A 155 2.39 -7.14 4.37
CA THR A 155 2.60 -8.09 3.28
C THR A 155 1.40 -9.04 3.17
N GLY A 156 0.74 -9.01 2.01
CA GLY A 156 -0.29 -9.97 1.59
C GLY A 156 0.24 -10.94 0.53
N ASN A 157 -0.63 -11.77 -0.04
CA ASN A 157 -0.23 -12.74 -1.09
C ASN A 157 0.17 -12.05 -2.41
N TYR A 158 -0.58 -11.02 -2.79
CA TYR A 158 -0.40 -10.26 -4.04
C TYR A 158 -0.46 -8.76 -3.81
N THR A 159 -0.47 -8.33 -2.55
CA THR A 159 -0.56 -6.95 -2.14
C THR A 159 0.54 -6.65 -1.14
N GLY A 160 0.91 -5.38 -1.05
CA GLY A 160 1.65 -4.91 0.09
C GLY A 160 1.45 -3.42 0.29
N ALA A 161 1.80 -2.99 1.49
CA ALA A 161 1.81 -1.58 1.84
C ALA A 161 3.00 -1.23 2.72
N VAL A 162 3.39 0.03 2.64
CA VAL A 162 4.28 0.67 3.59
C VAL A 162 3.53 1.85 4.19
N VAL A 163 3.61 2.00 5.52
CA VAL A 163 3.01 3.14 6.24
C VAL A 163 4.09 3.80 7.09
N MET A 164 4.22 5.12 6.97
CA MET A 164 5.11 5.91 7.83
C MET A 164 4.51 6.07 9.23
N PRO A 165 5.32 5.89 10.30
CA PRO A 165 4.91 6.20 11.67
C PRO A 165 4.60 7.68 11.88
N CYS A 166 3.67 7.95 12.79
CA CYS A 166 3.42 9.28 13.33
C CYS A 166 4.56 9.69 14.28
N ARG A 167 4.99 10.95 14.22
CA ARG A 167 5.86 11.51 15.25
C ARG A 167 5.01 11.84 16.48
N MET A 168 5.38 11.29 17.63
CA MET A 168 4.80 11.63 18.94
C MET A 168 5.57 12.75 19.63
#